data_AF-A0A7Y0CM16-F1
#
_entry.id   AF-A0A7Y0CM16-F1
#
_cell.length_a   1.000
_cell.length_b   1.000
_cell.length_c   1.000
_cell.angle_alpha   90.00
_cell.angle_beta   90.00
_cell.angle_gamma   90.00
#
_symmetry.space_group_name_H-M   'P 1'
#
loop_
_entity.id
_entity.type
_entity.pdbx_description
1 polymer ?
#
loop_
_entity_poly.entity_id
_entity_poly.type
_entity_poly.pdbx_seq_one_letter_code
_entity_poly.pdbx_strand_id
1 'polypeptide(L)'
;MSTAAFFMENFGRHFIQPTGDHWADVGQVLRGSYAMTGKASLSRMQSGWAIVRPGSATLQLDLDVPVIQKSRLTRFEAFAAELANWDGRAPRIFMLFDKAPIAAQSIFVSVDQRLVRICTKSGASTEDWTVRPPVVKGVKP
;
A
#
# COMPACT_ATOMS: atom_id res chain seq x y z
N MET A 1 -16.71 7.93 -4.34
CA MET A 1 -16.03 6.66 -4.65
C MET A 1 -15.73 5.91 -3.35
N SER A 2 -15.89 4.59 -3.30
CA SER A 2 -15.58 3.78 -2.09
C SER A 2 -14.09 3.43 -2.02
N THR A 3 -13.61 3.02 -0.84
CA THR A 3 -12.23 2.54 -0.65
C THR A 3 -11.87 1.39 -1.60
N ALA A 4 -12.75 0.39 -1.71
CA ALA A 4 -12.53 -0.75 -2.60
C ALA A 4 -12.47 -0.34 -4.07
N ALA A 5 -13.36 0.57 -4.50
CA ALA A 5 -13.35 1.11 -5.85
C ALA A 5 -12.03 1.85 -6.14
N PHE A 6 -11.59 2.71 -5.21
CA PHE A 6 -10.31 3.42 -5.33
C PHE A 6 -9.12 2.45 -5.44
N PHE A 7 -9.09 1.41 -4.60
CA PHE A 7 -8.05 0.39 -4.66
C PHE A 7 -8.07 -0.34 -6.01
N MET A 8 -9.23 -0.79 -6.47
CA MET A 8 -9.34 -1.54 -7.73
C MET A 8 -8.97 -0.68 -8.92
N GLU A 9 -9.42 0.57 -8.97
CA GLU A 9 -9.13 1.50 -10.06
C GLU A 9 -7.63 1.85 -10.15
N ASN A 10 -6.96 2.01 -9.01
CA ASN A 10 -5.59 2.56 -8.98
C ASN A 10 -4.50 1.51 -8.75
N PHE A 11 -4.88 0.28 -8.38
CA PHE A 11 -3.94 -0.80 -8.08
C PHE A 11 -4.46 -2.15 -8.56
N GLY A 12 -5.63 -2.57 -8.07
CA GLY A 12 -6.12 -3.94 -8.23
C GLY A 12 -6.37 -4.39 -9.67
N ARG A 13 -6.85 -3.51 -10.55
CA ARG A 13 -7.13 -3.81 -11.97
C ARG A 13 -5.91 -4.22 -12.78
N HIS A 14 -4.71 -3.96 -12.27
CA HIS A 14 -3.46 -4.36 -12.93
C HIS A 14 -3.07 -5.82 -12.63
N PHE A 15 -3.74 -6.44 -11.65
CA PHE A 15 -3.46 -7.80 -11.19
C PHE A 15 -4.51 -8.80 -11.66
N ILE A 16 -5.76 -8.37 -11.74
CA ILE A 16 -6.91 -9.19 -12.09
C ILE A 16 -7.88 -8.40 -12.97
N GLN A 17 -8.75 -9.11 -13.68
CA GLN A 17 -9.92 -8.52 -14.32
C GLN A 17 -11.01 -8.28 -13.26
N PRO A 18 -11.46 -7.02 -13.05
CA PRO A 18 -12.52 -6.73 -12.08
C PRO A 18 -13.84 -7.43 -12.44
N THR A 19 -14.55 -7.94 -11.42
CA THR A 19 -15.84 -8.63 -11.58
C THR A 19 -17.03 -7.70 -11.34
N GLY A 20 -16.80 -6.54 -10.73
CA GLY A 20 -17.83 -5.59 -10.32
C GLY A 20 -18.14 -5.63 -8.83
N ASP A 21 -17.79 -6.72 -8.12
CA ASP A 21 -17.75 -6.73 -6.66
C ASP A 21 -16.35 -6.30 -6.19
N HIS A 22 -16.19 -4.99 -5.95
CA HIS A 22 -14.90 -4.42 -5.61
C HIS A 22 -14.29 -5.01 -4.33
N TRP A 23 -15.07 -5.42 -3.33
CA TRP A 23 -14.50 -5.97 -2.10
C TRP A 23 -14.04 -7.41 -2.29
N ALA A 24 -14.79 -8.22 -3.04
CA ALA A 24 -14.35 -9.55 -3.45
C ALA A 24 -13.06 -9.46 -4.28
N ASP A 25 -13.03 -8.53 -5.24
CA ASP A 25 -11.88 -8.29 -6.11
C ASP A 25 -10.64 -7.84 -5.30
N VAL A 26 -10.78 -6.91 -4.35
CA VAL A 26 -9.70 -6.52 -3.43
C VAL A 26 -9.14 -7.76 -2.70
N GLY A 27 -10.02 -8.62 -2.20
CA GLY A 27 -9.62 -9.86 -1.53
C GLY A 27 -8.85 -10.82 -2.44
N GLN A 28 -9.27 -10.95 -3.70
CA GLN A 28 -8.57 -11.74 -4.71
C GLN A 28 -7.18 -11.16 -5.01
N VAL A 29 -7.09 -9.83 -5.17
CA VAL A 29 -5.80 -9.15 -5.41
C VAL A 29 -4.82 -9.43 -4.28
N LEU A 30 -5.25 -9.25 -3.02
CA LEU A 30 -4.37 -9.35 -1.85
C LEU A 30 -3.94 -10.79 -1.53
N ARG A 31 -4.71 -11.80 -1.96
CA ARG A 31 -4.41 -13.23 -1.75
C ARG A 31 -3.70 -13.89 -2.94
N GLY A 32 -3.75 -13.26 -4.11
CA GLY A 32 -3.18 -13.78 -5.35
C GLY A 32 -1.67 -13.92 -5.33
N SER A 33 -1.19 -14.75 -6.26
CA SER A 33 0.23 -14.92 -6.56
C SER A 33 0.48 -14.43 -7.98
N TYR A 34 1.51 -13.60 -8.16
CA TYR A 34 1.80 -12.92 -9.42
C TYR A 34 3.19 -13.25 -9.93
N ALA A 35 3.38 -13.13 -11.24
CA ALA A 35 4.68 -13.30 -11.88
C ALA A 35 5.69 -12.33 -11.27
N MET A 36 6.89 -12.84 -11.01
CA MET A 36 8.03 -12.05 -10.56
C MET A 36 8.85 -11.62 -11.78
N THR A 37 9.41 -10.42 -11.75
CA THR A 37 10.24 -9.95 -12.86
C THR A 37 11.48 -10.81 -13.02
N GLY A 38 11.73 -11.29 -14.25
CA GLY A 38 12.89 -12.12 -14.57
C GLY A 38 12.90 -13.50 -13.89
N LYS A 39 11.77 -13.97 -13.34
CA LYS A 39 11.67 -15.29 -12.68
C LYS A 39 10.40 -16.02 -13.14
N ALA A 40 10.51 -17.33 -13.35
CA ALA A 40 9.38 -18.18 -13.70
C ALA A 40 8.43 -18.46 -12.51
N SER A 41 8.80 -18.06 -11.29
CA SER A 41 8.00 -18.32 -10.09
C SER A 41 6.94 -17.24 -9.87
N LEU A 42 5.79 -17.69 -9.37
CA LEU A 42 4.76 -16.81 -8.84
C LEU A 42 5.07 -16.48 -7.37
N SER A 43 4.79 -15.25 -6.95
CA SER A 43 4.88 -14.83 -5.56
C SER A 43 3.66 -14.03 -5.13
N ARG A 44 3.23 -14.26 -3.89
CA ARG A 44 2.28 -13.36 -3.22
C ARG A 44 2.96 -12.07 -2.79
N MET A 45 2.15 -11.07 -2.47
CA MET A 45 2.57 -9.88 -1.73
C MET A 45 2.80 -10.23 -0.25
N GLN A 46 3.90 -10.91 0.05
CA GLN A 46 4.15 -11.55 1.36
C GLN A 46 5.24 -10.86 2.21
N SER A 47 5.91 -9.85 1.68
CA SER A 47 6.87 -9.02 2.42
C SER A 47 7.16 -7.76 1.62
N GLY A 48 6.91 -6.60 2.23
CA GLY A 48 7.24 -5.30 1.64
C GLY A 48 6.13 -4.28 1.85
N TRP A 49 6.07 -3.27 0.99
CA TRP A 49 5.09 -2.19 1.11
C TRP A 49 4.59 -1.71 -0.24
N ALA A 50 3.45 -1.02 -0.23
CA ALA A 50 2.93 -0.30 -1.38
C ALA A 50 2.32 1.05 -0.98
N ILE A 51 2.35 1.99 -1.91
CA ILE A 51 1.64 3.27 -1.84
C ILE A 51 0.79 3.39 -3.10
N VAL A 52 -0.52 3.54 -2.93
CA VAL A 52 -1.48 3.73 -4.03
C VAL A 52 -1.92 5.19 -4.07
N ARG A 53 -1.87 5.79 -5.25
CA ARG A 53 -2.25 7.18 -5.56
C ARG A 53 -3.26 7.16 -6.72
N PRO A 54 -3.99 8.25 -6.98
CA PRO A 54 -4.75 8.36 -8.21
C PRO A 54 -3.84 8.18 -9.42
N GLY A 55 -4.18 7.25 -10.31
CA GLY A 55 -3.47 6.96 -11.56
C GLY A 55 -2.09 6.31 -11.42
N SER A 56 -1.58 6.08 -10.21
CA SER A 56 -0.25 5.50 -10.02
C SER A 56 -0.12 4.74 -8.71
N ALA A 57 0.76 3.75 -8.70
CA ALA A 57 1.13 3.04 -7.48
C ALA A 57 2.62 2.74 -7.47
N THR A 58 3.18 2.67 -6.27
CA THR A 58 4.56 2.23 -6.03
C THR A 58 4.53 0.99 -5.15
N LEU A 59 5.36 0.00 -5.49
CA LEU A 59 5.47 -1.29 -4.80
C LEU A 59 6.95 -1.61 -4.56
N GLN A 60 7.27 -2.18 -3.39
CA GLN A 60 8.63 -2.63 -3.10
C GLN A 60 8.95 -3.99 -3.74
N LEU A 61 7.94 -4.86 -3.89
CA LEU A 61 8.11 -6.18 -4.48
C LEU A 61 8.36 -6.09 -5.99
N ASP A 62 9.22 -6.98 -6.49
CA ASP A 62 9.59 -7.06 -7.90
C ASP A 62 8.58 -7.90 -8.72
N LEU A 63 7.31 -7.52 -8.64
CA LEU A 63 6.24 -8.13 -9.44
C LEU A 63 6.31 -7.63 -10.89
N ASP A 64 5.99 -8.51 -11.83
CA ASP A 64 5.93 -8.19 -13.26
C ASP A 64 4.61 -7.51 -13.62
N VAL A 65 4.45 -6.29 -13.11
CA VAL A 65 3.29 -5.43 -13.37
C VAL A 65 3.80 -4.08 -13.90
N PRO A 66 3.94 -3.92 -15.24
CA PRO A 66 4.69 -2.82 -15.84
C PRO A 66 4.25 -1.41 -15.45
N VAL A 67 2.96 -1.23 -15.13
CA VAL A 67 2.37 0.07 -14.79
C VAL A 67 2.70 0.50 -13.35
N ILE A 68 3.07 -0.46 -12.48
CA ILE A 68 3.38 -0.19 -11.08
C ILE A 68 4.86 0.16 -10.96
N GLN A 69 5.14 1.31 -10.36
CA GLN A 69 6.50 1.76 -10.11
C GLN A 69 7.15 0.89 -9.03
N LYS A 70 8.39 0.49 -9.27
CA LYS A 70 9.17 -0.28 -8.30
C LYS A 70 10.05 0.64 -7.47
N SER A 71 10.18 0.34 -6.18
CA SER A 71 11.05 1.10 -5.29
C SER A 71 11.98 0.18 -4.52
N ARG A 72 13.22 0.66 -4.32
CA ARG A 72 14.22 0.03 -3.46
C ARG A 72 14.26 0.65 -2.06
N LEU A 73 13.50 1.72 -1.83
CA LEU A 73 13.43 2.39 -0.54
C LEU A 73 12.88 1.45 0.53
N THR A 74 13.34 1.64 1.75
CA THR A 74 12.69 1.06 2.93
C THR A 74 11.29 1.66 3.09
N ARG A 75 10.42 0.98 3.85
CA ARG A 75 9.08 1.51 4.14
C ARG A 75 9.11 2.89 4.81
N PHE A 76 10.11 3.13 5.67
CA PHE A 76 10.23 4.37 6.43
C PHE A 76 10.59 5.53 5.51
N GLU A 77 11.58 5.34 4.64
CA GLU A 77 11.97 6.35 3.65
C GLU A 77 10.84 6.64 2.67
N ALA A 78 10.19 5.59 2.14
CA ALA A 78 9.13 5.75 1.16
C ALA A 78 7.89 6.44 1.74
N PHE A 79 7.45 6.05 2.94
CA PHE A 79 6.28 6.65 3.58
C PHE A 79 6.59 8.09 4.01
N ALA A 80 7.77 8.34 4.60
CA ALA A 80 8.16 9.70 4.96
C ALA A 80 8.27 10.62 3.74
N ALA A 81 8.89 10.15 2.65
CA ALA A 81 8.98 10.91 1.41
C ALA A 81 7.60 11.18 0.79
N GLU A 82 6.70 10.19 0.81
CA GLU A 82 5.33 10.40 0.31
C GLU A 82 4.59 11.44 1.13
N LEU A 83 4.67 11.34 2.47
CA LEU A 83 3.97 12.25 3.37
C LEU A 83 4.53 13.68 3.28
N ALA A 84 5.84 13.84 3.14
CA ALA A 84 6.48 15.15 2.98
C ALA A 84 6.07 15.86 1.67
N ASN A 85 5.77 15.09 0.61
CA ASN A 85 5.41 15.63 -0.70
C ASN A 85 3.90 15.65 -0.96
N TRP A 86 3.11 14.98 -0.13
CA TRP A 86 1.67 14.98 -0.28
C TRP A 86 1.14 16.37 0.12
N ASP A 87 0.16 16.88 -0.61
CA ASP A 87 -0.45 18.21 -0.40
C ASP A 87 -1.85 18.12 0.24
N GLY A 88 -2.27 16.91 0.62
CA GLY A 88 -3.60 16.62 1.17
C GLY A 88 -4.76 16.67 0.16
N ARG A 89 -4.51 16.93 -1.13
CA ARG A 89 -5.60 17.10 -2.11
C ARG A 89 -6.10 15.79 -2.69
N ALA A 90 -5.25 14.78 -2.74
CA ALA A 90 -5.53 13.51 -3.38
C ALA A 90 -5.40 12.33 -2.39
N PRO A 91 -6.34 11.38 -2.37
CA PRO A 91 -6.28 10.23 -1.46
C PRO A 91 -5.05 9.34 -1.68
N ARG A 92 -4.68 8.60 -0.64
CA ARG A 92 -3.60 7.60 -0.65
C ARG A 92 -4.02 6.31 0.06
N ILE A 93 -3.49 5.17 -0.37
CA ILE A 93 -3.51 3.94 0.45
C ILE A 93 -2.06 3.58 0.75
N PHE A 94 -1.75 3.38 2.03
CA PHE A 94 -0.48 2.84 2.48
C PHE A 94 -0.69 1.39 2.90
N MET A 95 0.12 0.48 2.38
CA MET A 95 0.04 -0.95 2.68
C MET A 95 1.38 -1.48 3.15
N LEU A 96 1.35 -2.31 4.18
CA LEU A 96 2.49 -3.07 4.66
C LEU A 96 2.14 -4.56 4.58
N PHE A 97 2.87 -5.26 3.71
CA PHE A 97 2.75 -6.69 3.51
C PHE A 97 3.65 -7.45 4.47
N ASP A 98 3.10 -8.52 5.01
CA ASP A 98 3.77 -9.50 5.84
C ASP A 98 3.34 -10.89 5.35
N LYS A 99 3.81 -11.96 6.00
CA LYS A 99 3.61 -13.36 5.58
C LYS A 99 2.14 -13.71 5.34
N ALA A 100 1.21 -13.11 6.09
CA ALA A 100 -0.22 -13.28 5.87
C ALA A 100 -0.78 -12.10 5.06
N PRO A 101 -1.73 -12.35 4.14
CA PRO A 101 -2.32 -11.31 3.32
C PRO A 101 -3.10 -10.31 4.17
N ILE A 102 -3.14 -9.06 3.72
CA ILE A 102 -4.04 -8.03 4.26
C ILE A 102 -5.48 -8.46 3.97
N ALA A 103 -6.35 -8.43 4.97
CA ALA A 103 -7.76 -8.72 4.76
C ALA A 103 -8.41 -7.58 3.96
N ALA A 104 -9.35 -7.89 3.06
CA ALA A 104 -9.96 -6.88 2.19
C ALA A 104 -10.54 -5.71 3.00
N GLN A 105 -11.28 -6.01 4.07
CA GLN A 105 -11.86 -5.05 5.00
C GLN A 105 -10.84 -4.19 5.78
N SER A 106 -9.55 -4.55 5.74
CA SER A 106 -8.46 -3.80 6.37
C SER A 106 -7.78 -2.82 5.42
N ILE A 107 -8.32 -2.65 4.20
CA ILE A 107 -7.89 -1.61 3.28
C ILE A 107 -8.61 -0.30 3.61
N PHE A 108 -7.84 0.76 3.78
CA PHE A 108 -8.33 2.10 4.09
C PHE A 108 -7.67 3.14 3.19
N VAL A 109 -8.47 4.06 2.69
CA VAL A 109 -7.99 5.27 2.05
C VAL A 109 -7.72 6.33 3.11
N SER A 110 -6.51 6.88 3.08
CA SER A 110 -6.13 8.09 3.80
C SER A 110 -6.43 9.30 2.92
N VAL A 111 -7.18 10.26 3.46
CA VAL A 111 -7.53 11.52 2.78
C VAL A 111 -6.87 12.74 3.42
N ASP A 112 -6.35 12.59 4.64
CA ASP A 112 -5.70 13.65 5.42
C ASP A 112 -4.38 13.10 6.00
N GLN A 113 -3.32 13.91 5.97
CA GLN A 113 -2.01 13.60 6.54
C GLN A 113 -1.98 13.56 8.06
N ARG A 114 -2.94 14.21 8.72
CA ARG A 114 -3.11 14.16 10.17
C ARG A 114 -3.61 12.80 10.64
N LEU A 115 -4.19 12.00 9.75
CA LEU A 115 -4.79 10.71 10.08
C LEU A 115 -4.47 9.70 8.98
N VAL A 116 -3.20 9.31 8.92
CA VAL A 116 -2.73 8.32 7.95
C VAL A 116 -3.01 6.92 8.47
N ARG A 117 -3.60 6.08 7.62
CA ARG A 117 -3.84 4.67 7.90
C ARG A 117 -2.89 3.80 7.11
N ILE A 118 -2.08 3.01 7.83
CA ILE A 118 -1.22 1.98 7.26
C ILE A 118 -1.94 0.64 7.36
N CYS A 119 -2.36 0.10 6.22
CA CYS A 119 -3.08 -1.16 6.12
C CYS A 119 -2.12 -2.34 6.30
N THR A 120 -2.42 -3.23 7.24
CA THR A 120 -1.59 -4.40 7.56
C THR A 120 -2.47 -5.64 7.73
N LYS A 121 -1.85 -6.83 7.84
CA LYS A 121 -2.58 -8.07 8.16
C LYS A 121 -3.37 -8.01 9.47
N SER A 122 -2.93 -7.19 10.42
CA SER A 122 -3.54 -7.07 11.76
C SER A 122 -4.65 -6.00 11.80
N GLY A 123 -5.01 -5.41 10.66
CA GLY A 123 -5.85 -4.22 10.57
C GLY A 123 -5.04 -2.99 10.17
N ALA A 124 -5.61 -1.80 10.34
CA ALA A 124 -4.91 -0.55 10.07
C ALA A 124 -4.34 0.09 11.33
N SER A 125 -3.05 0.44 11.29
CA SER A 125 -2.49 1.39 12.25
C SER A 125 -2.90 2.80 11.82
N THR A 126 -3.40 3.61 12.75
CA THR A 126 -3.67 5.03 12.50
C THR A 126 -2.59 5.83 13.20
N GLU A 127 -1.88 6.64 12.44
CA GLU A 127 -0.78 7.47 12.93
C GLU A 127 -1.10 8.93 12.61
N ASP A 128 -0.90 9.81 13.59
CA ASP A 128 -0.93 11.26 13.37
C ASP A 128 0.49 11.74 13.04
N TRP A 129 0.73 11.99 11.76
CA TRP A 129 2.03 12.40 11.24
C TRP A 129 2.33 13.89 11.43
N THR A 130 1.40 14.65 12.01
CA THR A 130 1.65 16.05 12.37
C THR A 130 2.19 16.21 13.79
N VAL A 131 2.12 15.15 14.61
CA VAL A 131 2.72 15.14 15.94
C VAL A 131 4.22 14.84 15.83
N ARG A 132 5.04 15.62 16.53
CA ARG A 132 6.50 15.35 16.58
C ARG A 132 6.75 13.95 17.12
N PRO A 133 7.74 13.20 16.57
CA PRO A 133 8.12 11.91 17.13
C PRO A 133 8.43 12.06 18.62
N PRO A 134 8.00 11.12 19.48
CA PRO A 134 8.39 11.13 20.88
C PRO A 134 9.92 11.11 20.97
N VAL A 135 10.48 11.96 21.84
CA VAL A 135 11.92 11.98 22.10
C VAL A 135 12.29 10.66 22.76
N VAL A 136 12.93 9.77 22.00
CA VAL A 136 13.47 8.51 22.54
C VAL A 136 14.67 8.86 23.43
N LYS A 137 14.49 8.78 24.75
CA LYS A 137 15.61 8.90 25.69
C LYS A 137 16.61 7.76 25.40
N GLY A 138 17.78 8.09 24.87
CA GLY A 138 18.90 7.15 24.73
C GLY A 138 19.64 7.14 23.39
N VAL A 139 19.12 7.82 22.36
CA VAL A 139 19.88 7.99 21.10
C VAL A 139 20.70 9.27 21.23
N LYS A 140 22.01 9.12 21.51
CA LYS A 140 22.97 10.22 21.35
C LYS A 140 23.18 10.48 19.84
N PRO A 141 23.38 11.75 19.44
CA PRO A 141 23.59 12.12 18.04
C PRO A 141 24.83 11.44 17.43
#